data_AF-A0A9P6IHC7-F1
#
_entry.id   AF-A0A9P6IHC7-F1
#
_cell.length_a   1.000
_cell.length_b   1.000
_cell.length_c   1.000
_cell.angle_alpha   90.00
_cell.angle_beta   90.00
_cell.angle_gamma   90.00
#
_symmetry.space_group_name_H-M   'P 1'
#
loop_
_entity.id
_entity.type
_entity.pdbx_description
1 polymer ?
#
loop_
_entity_poly.entity_id
_entity_poly.type
_entity_poly.pdbx_seq_one_letter_code
_entity_poly.pdbx_strand_id
1 'polypeptide(L)'
;MGFNGNDYTLFQHSYLGYGLNEARSKIHRYVVENPIPNHEGVTLEENEYLHPCMPVKTKIPLDLNNRSVNLRGVSDPGGECRRVVEAIFYKDKTCLQTPCSFNGVYQPSLATSFDSDIYAFSYIFDRVTPFRLGSQTPTQDMTLREIADLTDRVCLADETNFKEFDHNAEAKEELGKIAEMCMDLSYIYGLLGYGYGIPLDRKINLAKKIRNYETGWCLGASIAVLEDRWYVGA
;
A
#
# COMPACT_ATOMS: atom_id res chain seq x y z
N MET A 1 14.53 -23.00 10.25
CA MET A 1 15.49 -22.11 10.93
C MET A 1 15.29 -22.26 12.41
N GLY A 2 16.35 -22.54 13.16
CA GLY A 2 16.29 -22.56 14.63
C GLY A 2 16.42 -21.15 15.18
N PHE A 3 15.64 -20.80 16.19
CA PHE A 3 15.75 -19.54 16.94
C PHE A 3 15.32 -19.76 18.39
N ASN A 4 16.13 -19.35 19.36
CA ASN A 4 15.85 -19.55 20.79
C ASN A 4 15.42 -21.00 21.15
N GLY A 5 16.10 -22.00 20.56
CA GLY A 5 15.81 -23.43 20.78
C GLY A 5 14.54 -23.97 20.13
N ASN A 6 13.86 -23.19 19.30
CA ASN A 6 12.66 -23.62 18.56
C ASN A 6 12.92 -23.64 17.06
N ASP A 7 12.34 -24.62 16.37
CA ASP A 7 12.41 -24.71 14.91
C ASP A 7 11.23 -24.00 14.26
N TYR A 8 11.54 -23.09 13.33
CA TYR A 8 10.58 -22.33 12.55
C TYR A 8 10.68 -22.67 11.06
N THR A 9 9.53 -22.85 10.43
CA THR A 9 9.38 -22.83 8.97
C THR A 9 8.83 -21.46 8.59
N LEU A 10 9.61 -20.67 7.85
CA LEU A 10 9.27 -19.30 7.49
C LEU A 10 8.95 -19.22 6.00
N PHE A 11 7.82 -18.58 5.69
CA PHE A 11 7.56 -18.11 4.33
C PHE A 11 8.16 -16.71 4.16
N GLN A 12 8.90 -16.50 3.09
CA GLN A 12 9.48 -15.21 2.74
C GLN A 12 9.37 -14.99 1.22
N HIS A 13 8.93 -13.80 0.82
CA HIS A 13 8.99 -13.36 -0.56
C HIS A 13 9.19 -11.85 -0.65
N SER A 14 9.86 -11.39 -1.72
CA SER A 14 10.04 -9.97 -2.04
C SER A 14 9.48 -9.69 -3.43
N TYR A 15 8.43 -8.87 -3.50
CA TYR A 15 7.75 -8.53 -4.74
C TYR A 15 8.43 -7.34 -5.42
N LEU A 16 9.44 -7.61 -6.25
CA LEU A 16 10.16 -6.57 -6.98
C LEU A 16 9.20 -5.77 -7.89
N GLY A 17 9.30 -4.44 -7.84
CA GLY A 17 8.41 -3.53 -8.57
C GLY A 17 7.08 -3.24 -7.84
N TYR A 18 6.88 -3.72 -6.62
CA TYR A 18 5.69 -3.45 -5.80
C TYR A 18 6.01 -2.62 -4.54
N GLY A 19 7.17 -1.95 -4.52
CA GLY A 19 7.41 -0.86 -3.58
C GLY A 19 6.53 0.35 -3.93
N LEU A 20 6.27 1.24 -2.98
CA LEU A 20 5.28 2.32 -3.14
C LEU A 20 5.49 3.14 -4.43
N ASN A 21 6.70 3.64 -4.68
CA ASN A 21 6.97 4.46 -5.87
C ASN A 21 6.84 3.67 -7.19
N GLU A 22 7.24 2.40 -7.19
CA GLU A 22 7.08 1.53 -8.37
C GLU A 22 5.61 1.20 -8.62
N ALA A 23 4.83 1.03 -7.56
CA ALA A 23 3.38 0.85 -7.65
C ALA A 23 2.70 2.09 -8.24
N ARG A 24 3.08 3.30 -7.81
CA ARG A 24 2.60 4.56 -8.42
C ARG A 24 2.87 4.59 -9.93
N SER A 25 4.11 4.33 -10.34
CA SER A 25 4.49 4.26 -11.75
C SER A 25 3.69 3.21 -12.53
N LYS A 26 3.44 2.04 -11.94
CA LYS A 26 2.61 0.98 -12.55
C LYS A 26 1.15 1.40 -12.70
N ILE A 27 0.58 2.05 -11.68
CA ILE A 27 -0.80 2.57 -11.70
C ILE A 27 -0.96 3.63 -12.79
N HIS A 28 -0.06 4.61 -12.82
CA HIS A 28 -0.03 5.65 -13.86
C HIS A 28 0.04 5.05 -15.27
N ARG A 29 0.95 4.08 -15.49
CA ARG A 29 1.07 3.40 -16.77
C ARG A 29 -0.20 2.61 -17.11
N TYR A 30 -0.77 1.90 -16.16
CA TYR A 30 -1.98 1.12 -16.36
C TYR A 30 -3.17 2.01 -16.79
N VAL A 31 -3.30 3.20 -16.20
CA VAL A 31 -4.34 4.19 -16.56
C VAL A 31 -4.19 4.65 -18.02
N VAL A 32 -2.97 4.85 -18.50
CA VAL A 32 -2.73 5.24 -19.91
C VAL A 32 -3.00 4.07 -20.86
N GLU A 33 -2.63 2.85 -20.48
CA GLU A 33 -2.85 1.64 -21.27
C GLU A 33 -4.34 1.21 -21.27
N ASN A 34 -5.08 1.54 -20.22
CA ASN A 34 -6.49 1.17 -20.01
C ASN A 34 -7.30 2.38 -19.56
N PRO A 35 -7.55 3.37 -20.46
CA PRO A 35 -8.24 4.60 -20.12
C PRO A 35 -9.63 4.35 -19.54
N ILE A 36 -9.99 5.08 -18.48
CA ILE A 36 -11.33 5.02 -17.92
C ILE A 36 -12.31 5.88 -18.73
N PRO A 37 -13.61 5.53 -18.78
CA PRO A 37 -14.61 6.33 -19.45
C PRO A 37 -14.75 7.72 -18.82
N ASN A 38 -15.00 8.73 -19.65
CA ASN A 38 -15.21 10.10 -19.20
C ASN A 38 -16.67 10.37 -18.84
N HIS A 39 -17.12 9.83 -17.71
CA HIS A 39 -18.47 10.04 -17.21
C HIS A 39 -18.68 11.45 -16.63
N GLU A 40 -17.60 12.11 -16.21
CA GLU A 40 -17.60 13.46 -15.62
C GLU A 40 -17.75 14.60 -16.66
N GLY A 41 -17.78 14.28 -17.95
CA GLY A 41 -17.91 15.29 -19.02
C GLY A 41 -16.72 16.24 -19.11
N VAL A 42 -15.55 15.81 -18.64
CA VAL A 42 -14.34 16.62 -18.59
C VAL A 42 -13.75 16.78 -20.00
N THR A 43 -13.58 18.00 -20.51
CA THR A 43 -12.88 18.20 -21.79
C THR A 43 -11.41 17.76 -21.65
N LEU A 44 -10.99 16.77 -22.45
CA LEU A 44 -9.62 16.26 -22.50
C LEU A 44 -8.85 16.85 -23.67
N GLU A 45 -7.60 17.19 -23.41
CA GLU A 45 -6.62 17.52 -24.45
C GLU A 45 -6.10 16.25 -25.15
N GLU A 46 -5.41 16.42 -26.27
CA GLU A 46 -4.72 15.29 -26.92
C GLU A 46 -3.68 14.69 -25.96
N ASN A 47 -3.61 13.36 -25.88
CA ASN A 47 -2.72 12.63 -24.96
C ASN A 47 -3.02 12.86 -23.47
N GLU A 48 -4.22 13.33 -23.11
CA GLU A 48 -4.67 13.45 -21.72
C GLU A 48 -5.59 12.28 -21.31
N TYR A 49 -5.35 11.70 -20.13
CA TYR A 49 -6.10 10.55 -19.62
C TYR A 49 -6.59 10.81 -18.19
N LEU A 50 -7.81 10.37 -17.87
CA LEU A 50 -8.39 10.52 -16.54
C LEU A 50 -7.76 9.56 -15.54
N HIS A 51 -7.45 10.04 -14.34
CA HIS A 51 -6.85 9.27 -13.27
C HIS A 51 -7.73 9.30 -12.02
N PRO A 52 -8.36 8.16 -11.64
CA PRO A 52 -9.33 8.15 -10.54
C PRO A 52 -8.66 8.28 -9.17
N CYS A 53 -7.42 7.81 -9.00
CA CYS A 53 -6.74 7.90 -7.71
C CYS A 53 -6.11 9.27 -7.38
N MET A 54 -6.35 10.30 -8.21
CA MET A 54 -5.70 11.60 -8.08
C MET A 54 -6.73 12.69 -7.84
N PRO A 55 -6.40 13.71 -7.01
CA PRO A 55 -7.26 14.85 -6.76
C PRO A 55 -7.76 15.54 -8.03
N VAL A 56 -8.97 16.06 -8.00
CA VAL A 56 -9.57 16.83 -9.08
C VAL A 56 -8.65 17.99 -9.44
N LYS A 57 -8.46 18.22 -10.74
CA LYS A 57 -7.60 19.29 -11.31
C LYS A 57 -6.09 19.07 -11.15
N THR A 58 -5.63 17.99 -10.53
CA THR A 58 -4.22 17.60 -10.63
C THR A 58 -3.90 17.22 -12.07
N LYS A 59 -2.81 17.75 -12.61
CA LYS A 59 -2.21 17.31 -13.89
C LYS A 59 -0.84 16.71 -13.59
N ILE A 60 -0.59 15.48 -14.07
CA ILE A 60 0.68 14.77 -13.89
C ILE A 60 1.27 14.51 -15.27
N PRO A 61 2.38 15.16 -15.63
CA PRO A 61 3.09 14.84 -16.86
C PRO A 61 3.81 13.50 -16.70
N LEU A 62 3.75 12.67 -17.73
CA LEU A 62 4.39 11.36 -17.75
C LEU A 62 4.98 11.11 -19.14
N ASP A 63 6.20 10.58 -19.19
CA ASP A 63 6.81 10.11 -20.42
C ASP A 63 6.68 8.58 -20.49
N LEU A 64 5.89 8.08 -21.44
CA LEU A 64 5.71 6.66 -21.69
C LEU A 64 6.10 6.31 -23.12
N ASN A 65 7.08 5.43 -23.30
CA ASN A 65 7.51 4.93 -24.62
C ASN A 65 7.81 6.07 -25.62
N ASN A 66 8.53 7.12 -25.18
CA ASN A 66 8.82 8.34 -25.95
C ASN A 66 7.60 9.18 -26.36
N ARG A 67 6.44 8.97 -25.72
CA ARG A 67 5.26 9.83 -25.84
C ARG A 67 5.04 10.58 -24.54
N SER A 68 4.95 11.90 -24.64
CA SER A 68 4.53 12.74 -23.51
C SER A 68 3.01 12.66 -23.38
N VAL A 69 2.55 12.27 -22.20
CA VAL A 69 1.12 12.16 -21.86
C VAL A 69 0.86 12.91 -20.56
N ASN A 70 -0.39 13.33 -20.37
CA ASN A 70 -0.83 13.98 -19.14
C ASN A 70 -1.91 13.15 -18.48
N LEU A 71 -1.78 12.90 -17.18
CA LEU A 71 -2.83 12.33 -16.36
C LEU A 71 -3.59 13.46 -15.69
N ARG A 72 -4.91 13.38 -15.69
CA ARG A 72 -5.78 14.37 -15.04
C ARG A 72 -6.59 13.72 -13.94
N GLY A 73 -6.40 14.17 -12.71
CA GLY A 73 -7.12 13.65 -11.56
C GLY A 73 -8.61 14.01 -11.59
N VAL A 74 -9.44 13.07 -11.20
CA VAL A 74 -10.91 13.19 -11.15
C VAL A 74 -11.53 12.73 -9.83
N SER A 75 -10.71 12.46 -8.80
CA SER A 75 -11.17 11.83 -7.57
C SER A 75 -11.76 10.42 -7.82
N ASP A 76 -12.21 9.74 -6.76
CA ASP A 76 -12.78 8.39 -6.86
C ASP A 76 -14.20 8.24 -6.29
N PRO A 77 -15.21 8.98 -6.77
CA PRO A 77 -16.59 8.84 -6.29
C PRO A 77 -17.21 7.46 -6.60
N GLY A 78 -16.68 6.72 -7.58
CA GLY A 78 -17.22 5.45 -8.07
C GLY A 78 -16.47 4.18 -7.67
N GLY A 79 -15.34 4.29 -6.96
CA GLY A 79 -14.48 3.13 -6.62
C GLY A 79 -13.60 2.63 -7.79
N GLU A 80 -13.42 3.44 -8.83
CA GLU A 80 -12.56 3.18 -9.99
C GLU A 80 -11.07 3.14 -9.61
N CYS A 81 -10.62 3.91 -8.61
CA CYS A 81 -9.23 3.87 -8.17
C CYS A 81 -8.86 2.47 -7.67
N ARG A 82 -9.73 1.89 -6.85
CA ARG A 82 -9.55 0.52 -6.37
C ARG A 82 -9.42 -0.48 -7.52
N ARG A 83 -10.26 -0.37 -8.55
CA ARG A 83 -10.19 -1.25 -9.73
C ARG A 83 -8.85 -1.14 -10.47
N VAL A 84 -8.38 0.10 -10.69
CA VAL A 84 -7.09 0.37 -11.34
C VAL A 84 -5.93 -0.20 -10.51
N VAL A 85 -5.96 0.00 -9.20
CA VAL A 85 -4.96 -0.53 -8.27
C VAL A 85 -4.96 -2.05 -8.24
N GLU A 86 -6.13 -2.69 -8.15
CA GLU A 86 -6.20 -4.16 -8.07
C GLU A 86 -5.68 -4.83 -9.36
N ALA A 87 -5.83 -4.16 -10.51
CA ALA A 87 -5.37 -4.68 -11.79
C ALA A 87 -3.84 -4.84 -11.88
N ILE A 88 -3.05 -4.02 -11.17
CA ILE A 88 -1.58 -4.11 -11.23
C ILE A 88 -1.01 -5.32 -10.48
N PHE A 89 -1.83 -6.06 -9.73
CA PHE A 89 -1.40 -7.29 -9.03
C PHE A 89 -1.39 -8.52 -9.95
N TYR A 90 -2.04 -8.48 -11.13
CA TYR A 90 -2.06 -9.58 -12.10
C TYR A 90 -2.44 -10.94 -11.48
N LYS A 91 -3.58 -11.00 -10.78
CA LYS A 91 -4.02 -12.22 -10.08
C LYS A 91 -4.29 -13.41 -10.99
N ASP A 92 -4.63 -13.16 -12.26
CA ASP A 92 -4.91 -14.23 -13.23
C ASP A 92 -3.64 -14.86 -13.82
N LYS A 93 -2.45 -14.38 -13.43
CA LYS A 93 -1.19 -14.96 -13.89
C LYS A 93 -1.04 -16.38 -13.35
N THR A 94 -0.54 -17.28 -14.20
CA THR A 94 -0.38 -18.71 -13.90
C THR A 94 0.30 -18.95 -12.54
N CYS A 95 -0.41 -19.64 -11.66
CA CYS A 95 0.05 -20.06 -10.34
C CYS A 95 0.62 -21.48 -10.42
N LEU A 96 1.95 -21.62 -10.38
CA LEU A 96 2.61 -22.93 -10.48
C LEU A 96 2.49 -23.77 -9.21
N GLN A 97 2.28 -23.11 -8.06
CA GLN A 97 2.09 -23.76 -6.78
C GLN A 97 1.02 -23.01 -6.00
N THR A 98 -0.09 -23.69 -5.69
CA THR A 98 -1.22 -23.11 -4.99
C THR A 98 -1.07 -23.23 -3.46
N PRO A 99 -1.63 -22.28 -2.67
CA PRO A 99 -2.27 -21.04 -3.11
C PRO A 99 -1.26 -19.96 -3.51
N CYS A 100 -1.68 -19.03 -4.38
CA CYS A 100 -0.90 -17.84 -4.73
C CYS A 100 -1.51 -16.58 -4.15
N SER A 101 -0.67 -15.58 -3.88
CA SER A 101 -1.10 -14.21 -3.57
C SER A 101 -1.47 -13.49 -4.87
N PHE A 102 -0.46 -13.00 -5.60
CA PHE A 102 -0.60 -12.29 -6.86
C PHE A 102 0.62 -12.48 -7.75
N ASN A 103 0.52 -12.11 -9.04
CA ASN A 103 1.59 -12.25 -10.04
C ASN A 103 2.18 -13.68 -10.13
N GLY A 104 1.36 -14.70 -9.86
CA GLY A 104 1.74 -16.12 -9.92
C GLY A 104 2.66 -16.59 -8.79
N VAL A 105 2.79 -15.83 -7.71
CA VAL A 105 3.68 -16.15 -6.58
C VAL A 105 2.94 -16.97 -5.53
N TYR A 106 3.48 -18.14 -5.19
CA TYR A 106 3.00 -18.95 -4.07
C TYR A 106 3.06 -18.17 -2.75
N GLN A 107 1.98 -18.24 -1.98
CA GLN A 107 1.91 -17.70 -0.63
C GLN A 107 0.92 -18.54 0.21
N PRO A 108 1.32 -19.08 1.37
CA PRO A 108 0.39 -19.71 2.30
C PRO A 108 -0.76 -18.76 2.68
N SER A 109 -1.98 -19.30 2.80
CA SER A 109 -3.15 -18.50 3.13
C SER A 109 -3.00 -17.83 4.50
N LEU A 110 -2.98 -16.50 4.53
CA LEU A 110 -2.95 -15.74 5.79
C LEU A 110 -4.26 -15.86 6.58
N ALA A 111 -5.35 -16.28 5.93
CA ALA A 111 -6.65 -16.47 6.58
C ALA A 111 -6.74 -17.81 7.34
N THR A 112 -6.02 -18.85 6.89
CA THR A 112 -6.17 -20.22 7.43
C THR A 112 -4.89 -20.81 7.99
N SER A 113 -3.73 -20.28 7.60
CA SER A 113 -2.42 -20.81 7.98
C SER A 113 -1.67 -19.89 8.96
N PHE A 114 -2.23 -18.72 9.30
CA PHE A 114 -1.56 -17.73 10.14
C PHE A 114 -2.52 -17.00 11.09
N ASP A 115 -2.52 -17.40 12.37
CA ASP A 115 -3.36 -16.79 13.42
C ASP A 115 -2.65 -15.70 14.23
N SER A 116 -1.31 -15.64 14.18
CA SER A 116 -0.49 -14.69 14.93
C SER A 116 -0.69 -13.23 14.51
N ASP A 117 -0.16 -12.30 15.30
CA ASP A 117 -0.21 -10.86 14.97
C ASP A 117 0.51 -10.52 13.66
N ILE A 118 -0.10 -9.63 12.88
CA ILE A 118 0.50 -9.05 11.67
C ILE A 118 1.05 -7.68 12.04
N TYR A 119 2.32 -7.42 11.68
CA TYR A 119 2.96 -6.13 11.82
C TYR A 119 3.26 -5.54 10.45
N ALA A 120 2.89 -4.28 10.24
CA ALA A 120 3.20 -3.50 9.06
C ALA A 120 4.00 -2.26 9.43
N PHE A 121 5.08 -2.01 8.70
CA PHE A 121 6.08 -0.98 9.01
C PHE A 121 6.41 -0.15 7.75
N SER A 122 7.31 0.81 7.89
CA SER A 122 7.76 1.69 6.80
C SER A 122 6.59 2.44 6.15
N TYR A 123 6.51 2.50 4.82
CA TYR A 123 5.53 3.33 4.11
C TYR A 123 4.07 3.03 4.48
N ILE A 124 3.75 1.79 4.90
CA ILE A 124 2.40 1.45 5.37
C ILE A 124 2.09 2.23 6.67
N PHE A 125 3.05 2.27 7.60
CA PHE A 125 2.94 3.08 8.81
C PHE A 125 2.86 4.58 8.45
N ASP A 126 3.78 5.06 7.63
CA ASP A 126 3.91 6.50 7.34
C ASP A 126 2.68 7.08 6.62
N ARG A 127 1.98 6.28 5.81
CA ARG A 127 0.77 6.72 5.09
C ARG A 127 -0.51 6.61 5.89
N VAL A 128 -0.62 5.62 6.76
CA VAL A 128 -1.88 5.36 7.49
C VAL A 128 -1.95 6.15 8.80
N THR A 129 -0.85 6.23 9.54
CA THR A 129 -0.85 6.75 10.92
C THR A 129 -1.19 8.24 11.11
N PRO A 130 -0.91 9.16 10.17
CA PRO A 130 -1.36 10.56 10.28
C PRO A 130 -2.88 10.70 10.48
N PHE A 131 -3.66 9.75 9.95
CA PHE A 131 -5.12 9.77 9.99
C PHE A 131 -5.72 9.07 11.22
N ARG A 132 -4.88 8.58 12.15
CA ARG A 132 -5.31 7.77 13.30
C ARG A 132 -4.94 8.41 14.65
N LEU A 133 -3.84 8.02 15.27
CA LEU A 133 -3.32 8.61 16.52
C LEU A 133 -2.10 9.54 16.27
N GLY A 134 -1.76 9.78 15.00
CA GLY A 134 -0.64 10.63 14.57
C GLY A 134 0.71 9.91 14.53
N SER A 135 1.64 10.38 13.70
CA SER A 135 2.92 9.70 13.38
C SER A 135 3.90 9.62 14.55
N GLN A 136 3.64 10.37 15.62
CA GLN A 136 4.45 10.34 16.85
C GLN A 136 4.14 9.11 17.72
N THR A 137 2.97 8.50 17.55
CA THR A 137 2.59 7.29 18.28
C THR A 137 3.27 6.09 17.62
N PRO A 138 4.28 5.45 18.25
CA PRO A 138 5.18 4.51 17.55
C PRO A 138 4.53 3.19 17.14
N THR A 139 3.42 2.82 17.79
CA THR A 139 2.63 1.63 17.51
C THR A 139 1.15 1.95 17.58
N GLN A 140 0.42 1.57 16.55
CA GLN A 140 -1.04 1.72 16.45
C GLN A 140 -1.61 0.47 15.83
N ASP A 141 -2.90 0.25 15.96
CA ASP A 141 -3.56 -0.87 15.29
C ASP A 141 -4.84 -0.43 14.60
N MET A 142 -5.12 -1.10 13.49
CA MET A 142 -6.32 -0.95 12.70
C MET A 142 -6.67 -2.31 12.08
N THR A 143 -7.95 -2.61 11.97
CA THR A 143 -8.44 -3.67 11.10
C THR A 143 -8.26 -3.29 9.64
N LEU A 144 -8.17 -4.27 8.75
CA LEU A 144 -8.11 -4.00 7.32
C LEU A 144 -9.37 -3.24 6.83
N ARG A 145 -10.54 -3.49 7.46
CA ARG A 145 -11.77 -2.71 7.22
C ARG A 145 -11.59 -1.24 7.54
N GLU A 146 -11.00 -0.88 8.68
CA GLU A 146 -10.77 0.52 9.03
C GLU A 146 -9.78 1.21 8.06
N ILE A 147 -8.83 0.47 7.49
CA ILE A 147 -7.94 0.98 6.42
C ILE A 147 -8.75 1.22 5.13
N ALA A 148 -9.68 0.32 4.78
CA ALA A 148 -10.58 0.51 3.65
C ALA A 148 -11.46 1.75 3.84
N ASP A 149 -12.11 1.88 5.00
CA ASP A 149 -12.98 3.02 5.32
C ASP A 149 -12.18 4.34 5.36
N LEU A 150 -10.93 4.32 5.81
CA LEU A 150 -10.03 5.47 5.71
C LEU A 150 -9.73 5.82 4.24
N THR A 151 -9.42 4.82 3.42
CA THR A 151 -9.11 4.99 2.00
C THR A 151 -10.27 5.67 1.28
N ASP A 152 -11.50 5.18 1.47
CA ASP A 152 -12.71 5.72 0.86
C ASP A 152 -12.91 7.20 1.26
N ARG A 153 -12.75 7.53 2.55
CA ARG A 153 -12.89 8.92 3.04
C ARG A 153 -11.82 9.84 2.44
N VAL A 154 -10.57 9.42 2.38
CA VAL A 154 -9.49 10.22 1.77
C VAL A 154 -9.72 10.42 0.28
N CYS A 155 -10.14 9.38 -0.44
CA CYS A 155 -10.39 9.44 -1.87
C CYS A 155 -11.60 10.31 -2.24
N LEU A 156 -12.61 10.43 -1.36
CA LEU A 156 -13.79 11.30 -1.58
C LEU A 156 -13.58 12.74 -1.10
N ALA A 157 -12.76 12.95 -0.07
CA ALA A 157 -12.70 14.22 0.64
C ALA A 157 -12.12 15.38 -0.21
N ASP A 158 -11.41 15.08 -1.29
CA ASP A 158 -10.82 16.09 -2.18
C ASP A 158 -11.87 17.03 -2.82
N GLU A 159 -13.06 16.50 -3.15
CA GLU A 159 -14.17 17.32 -3.69
C GLU A 159 -14.63 18.41 -2.73
N THR A 160 -14.39 18.21 -1.43
CA THR A 160 -14.78 19.14 -0.37
C THR A 160 -13.60 19.91 0.20
N ASN A 161 -12.42 19.84 -0.42
CA ASN A 161 -11.16 20.39 0.10
C ASN A 161 -10.80 19.82 1.49
N PHE A 162 -10.97 18.50 1.65
CA PHE A 162 -10.59 17.73 2.84
C PHE A 162 -11.24 18.17 4.15
N LYS A 163 -12.41 18.81 4.11
CA LYS A 163 -13.12 19.34 5.30
C LYS A 163 -13.35 18.30 6.39
N GLU A 164 -13.55 17.03 6.03
CA GLU A 164 -13.70 15.94 7.01
C GLU A 164 -12.52 15.82 7.97
N PHE A 165 -11.31 16.18 7.51
CA PHE A 165 -10.07 16.09 8.27
C PHE A 165 -9.69 17.40 8.98
N ASP A 166 -10.56 18.42 9.00
CA ASP A 166 -10.28 19.73 9.62
C ASP A 166 -9.94 19.64 11.13
N HIS A 167 -10.41 18.60 11.81
CA HIS A 167 -10.12 18.35 13.22
C HIS A 167 -8.79 17.62 13.47
N ASN A 168 -8.10 17.15 12.43
CA ASN A 168 -6.80 16.49 12.50
C ASN A 168 -5.79 17.28 11.68
N ALA A 169 -5.04 18.15 12.36
CA ALA A 169 -4.06 19.03 11.74
C ALA A 169 -2.97 18.25 10.97
N GLU A 170 -2.52 17.11 11.49
CA GLU A 170 -1.50 16.27 10.86
C GLU A 170 -2.02 15.61 9.57
N ALA A 171 -3.22 15.03 9.62
CA ALA A 171 -3.88 14.49 8.43
C ALA A 171 -4.05 15.55 7.34
N LYS A 172 -4.51 16.75 7.72
CA LYS A 172 -4.70 17.86 6.79
C LYS A 172 -3.38 18.35 6.18
N GLU A 173 -2.33 18.40 6.98
CA GLU A 173 -0.99 18.73 6.53
C GLU A 173 -0.48 17.70 5.50
N GLU A 174 -0.65 16.40 5.77
CA GLU A 174 -0.23 15.33 4.86
C GLU A 174 -1.03 15.33 3.55
N LEU A 175 -2.35 15.53 3.61
CA LEU A 175 -3.19 15.68 2.41
C LEU A 175 -2.80 16.88 1.55
N GLY A 176 -2.39 17.99 2.17
CA GLY A 176 -1.91 19.17 1.44
C GLY A 176 -0.53 18.99 0.79
N LYS A 177 0.28 18.04 1.28
CA LYS A 177 1.62 17.76 0.77
C LYS A 177 1.65 16.67 -0.30
N ILE A 178 0.78 15.67 -0.19
CA ILE A 178 0.87 14.43 -0.96
C ILE A 178 -0.39 14.27 -1.80
N ALA A 179 -0.29 14.71 -3.06
CA ALA A 179 -1.38 14.57 -4.01
C ALA A 179 -1.76 13.09 -4.25
N GLU A 180 -0.83 12.15 -4.07
CA GLU A 180 -1.09 10.72 -4.30
C GLU A 180 -1.71 9.98 -3.09
N MET A 181 -2.16 10.66 -2.03
CA MET A 181 -2.58 9.98 -0.81
C MET A 181 -3.71 8.97 -1.05
N CYS A 182 -4.71 9.30 -1.86
CA CYS A 182 -5.76 8.36 -2.26
C CYS A 182 -5.18 7.13 -2.98
N MET A 183 -4.26 7.33 -3.92
CA MET A 183 -3.57 6.25 -4.63
C MET A 183 -2.75 5.37 -3.68
N ASP A 184 -2.00 5.96 -2.77
CA ASP A 184 -1.15 5.25 -1.80
C ASP A 184 -1.99 4.40 -0.84
N LEU A 185 -3.06 4.96 -0.28
CA LEU A 185 -3.96 4.24 0.63
C LEU A 185 -4.72 3.13 -0.11
N SER A 186 -5.19 3.41 -1.33
CA SER A 186 -5.79 2.40 -2.21
C SER A 186 -4.83 1.27 -2.52
N TYR A 187 -3.55 1.59 -2.78
CA TYR A 187 -2.50 0.61 -2.99
C TYR A 187 -2.21 -0.22 -1.73
N ILE A 188 -2.11 0.41 -0.56
CA ILE A 188 -1.89 -0.29 0.72
C ILE A 188 -3.05 -1.25 1.01
N TYR A 189 -4.29 -0.77 0.93
CA TYR A 189 -5.48 -1.58 1.12
C TYR A 189 -5.56 -2.72 0.10
N GLY A 190 -5.34 -2.42 -1.18
CA GLY A 190 -5.30 -3.39 -2.26
C GLY A 190 -4.21 -4.44 -2.06
N LEU A 191 -3.00 -4.05 -1.65
CA LEU A 191 -1.89 -4.97 -1.40
C LEU A 191 -2.20 -5.92 -0.24
N LEU A 192 -2.71 -5.39 0.88
CA LEU A 192 -2.97 -6.17 2.09
C LEU A 192 -4.19 -7.09 1.91
N GLY A 193 -5.30 -6.55 1.41
CA GLY A 193 -6.55 -7.28 1.24
C GLY A 193 -6.57 -8.11 -0.03
N TYR A 194 -6.51 -7.45 -1.19
CA TYR A 194 -6.57 -8.13 -2.48
C TYR A 194 -5.28 -8.93 -2.71
N GLY A 195 -4.09 -8.32 -2.65
CA GLY A 195 -2.82 -9.00 -2.91
C GLY A 195 -2.53 -10.16 -1.96
N TYR A 196 -2.42 -9.88 -0.65
CA TYR A 196 -2.02 -10.87 0.35
C TYR A 196 -3.17 -11.71 0.91
N GLY A 197 -4.43 -11.33 0.67
CA GLY A 197 -5.58 -12.08 1.15
C GLY A 197 -5.83 -11.95 2.64
N ILE A 198 -5.46 -10.82 3.26
CA ILE A 198 -5.77 -10.56 4.67
C ILE A 198 -7.29 -10.32 4.81
N PRO A 199 -7.99 -11.02 5.72
CA PRO A 199 -9.40 -10.77 6.01
C PRO A 199 -9.68 -9.36 6.53
N LEU A 200 -10.87 -8.82 6.20
CA LEU A 200 -11.25 -7.45 6.58
C LEU A 200 -11.24 -7.19 8.09
N ASP A 201 -11.57 -8.19 8.89
CA ASP A 201 -11.64 -8.14 10.35
C ASP A 201 -10.29 -8.39 11.03
N ARG A 202 -9.25 -8.79 10.29
CA ARG A 202 -7.92 -9.01 10.88
C ARG A 202 -7.27 -7.69 11.24
N LYS A 203 -6.79 -7.64 12.49
CA LYS A 203 -6.00 -6.53 13.04
C LYS A 203 -4.61 -6.52 12.41
N ILE A 204 -4.16 -5.32 12.04
CA ILE A 204 -2.82 -5.02 11.54
C ILE A 204 -2.18 -4.04 12.51
N ASN A 205 -1.03 -4.41 13.07
CA ASN A 205 -0.25 -3.56 13.96
C ASN A 205 0.69 -2.70 13.13
N LEU A 206 0.39 -1.41 13.03
CA LEU A 206 1.23 -0.40 12.40
C LEU A 206 2.35 -0.05 13.38
N ALA A 207 3.60 -0.31 13.03
CA ALA A 207 4.74 -0.06 13.90
C ALA A 207 5.88 0.67 13.20
N LYS A 208 6.33 1.77 13.82
CA LYS A 208 7.61 2.43 13.54
C LYS A 208 8.70 1.93 14.49
N LYS A 209 8.33 1.69 15.75
CA LYS A 209 9.22 1.11 16.76
C LYS A 209 8.47 0.10 17.61
N ILE A 210 9.15 -0.96 18.03
CA ILE A 210 8.61 -1.93 19.00
C ILE A 210 9.44 -1.81 20.27
N ARG A 211 8.81 -1.37 21.37
CA ARG A 211 9.50 -1.12 22.66
C ARG A 211 10.74 -0.21 22.49
N ASN A 212 10.60 0.86 21.72
CA ASN A 212 11.65 1.82 21.32
C ASN A 212 12.79 1.29 20.42
N TYR A 213 12.71 0.04 19.95
CA TYR A 213 13.63 -0.48 18.93
C TYR A 213 13.08 -0.23 17.52
N GLU A 214 13.96 0.18 16.60
CA GLU A 214 13.61 0.38 15.19
C GLU A 214 13.12 -0.93 14.55
N THR A 215 12.02 -0.85 13.80
CA THR A 215 11.51 -1.98 13.01
C THR A 215 12.35 -2.12 11.74
N GLY A 216 13.42 -2.90 11.82
CA GLY A 216 14.34 -3.14 10.71
C GLY A 216 15.04 -4.49 10.82
N TRP A 217 15.57 -4.96 9.69
CA TRP A 217 16.21 -6.28 9.60
C TRP A 217 17.54 -6.37 10.38
N CYS A 218 18.19 -5.23 10.64
CA CYS A 218 19.52 -5.18 11.25
C CYS A 218 19.58 -5.90 12.61
N LEU A 219 18.57 -5.70 13.47
CA LEU A 219 18.53 -6.34 14.79
C LEU A 219 18.38 -7.87 14.65
N GLY A 220 17.51 -8.35 13.76
CA GLY A 220 17.35 -9.78 13.49
C GLY A 220 18.63 -10.42 12.95
N ALA A 221 19.31 -9.73 12.02
CA ALA A 221 20.60 -10.17 11.50
C ALA A 221 21.66 -10.23 12.61
N SER A 222 21.74 -9.23 13.49
CA SER A 222 22.64 -9.25 14.64
C SER A 222 22.36 -10.42 15.58
N ILE A 223 21.10 -10.76 15.85
CA ILE A 223 20.76 -11.89 16.70
C ILE A 223 21.16 -13.22 16.04
N ALA A 224 20.84 -13.43 14.76
CA ALA A 224 21.24 -14.63 14.04
C ALA A 224 22.76 -14.82 14.03
N VAL A 225 23.49 -13.73 13.80
CA VAL A 225 24.95 -13.66 13.89
C VAL A 225 25.42 -13.98 15.32
N LEU A 226 24.73 -13.55 16.38
CA LEU A 226 25.10 -13.90 17.74
C LEU A 226 24.80 -15.39 18.07
N GLU A 227 23.66 -15.92 17.65
CA GLU A 227 23.28 -17.32 17.93
C GLU A 227 24.19 -18.34 17.24
N ASP A 228 24.68 -18.05 16.02
CA ASP A 228 25.56 -18.95 15.24
C ASP A 228 26.98 -19.12 15.85
N ARG A 229 27.29 -18.47 16.99
CA ARG A 229 28.58 -18.57 17.71
C ARG A 229 29.84 -18.34 16.85
N TRP A 230 29.75 -17.69 15.69
CA TRP A 230 30.91 -17.45 14.81
C TRP A 230 32.06 -16.66 15.48
N TYR A 231 31.81 -16.02 16.63
CA TYR A 231 32.76 -15.25 17.43
C TYR A 231 33.30 -16.02 18.65
N VAL A 232 32.81 -17.23 18.93
CA VAL A 232 33.34 -18.09 20.01
C VAL A 232 34.38 -19.03 19.39
N GLY A 233 35.44 -18.43 18.85
CA GLY A 233 36.46 -19.11 18.05
C GLY A 233 37.61 -18.20 17.65
N ALA A 234 38.15 -17.45 18.61
CA ALA A 234 39.49 -16.87 18.58
C ALA A 234 40.03 -16.82 20.02
#